data_AF-A0A3B8VSJ0-F1
#
_entry.id   AF-A0A3B8VSJ0-F1
#
_cell.length_a   1.000
_cell.length_b   1.000
_cell.length_c   1.000
_cell.angle_alpha   90.00
_cell.angle_beta   90.00
_cell.angle_gamma   90.00
#
_symmetry.space_group_name_H-M   'P 1'
#
loop_
_entity.id
_entity.type
_entity.pdbx_description
1 polymer ?
#
loop_
_entity_poly.entity_id
_entity_poly.type
_entity_poly.pdbx_seq_one_letter_code
_entity_poly.pdbx_strand_id
1 'polypeptide(L)'
;PFPAFSFCIDTDGNYWFYSGNNKTLNPDKLKKFDASMKPLDQRLPADETILPWGFDNLKKNGAITTFVEGFNDTVYQINNGEIAKAYAIDFKDLALDKSAFPTDPMDLIPFLRSKHYASIKNYLENDKYAYFQIVESSPSDPKSMGIYHWIFDKAANKNLLIKQDNEMNPLTYLNAPQILTADNQLYFLGYLPDSDLAAQDNNPSIVSIDLSKINFN
;
A
#
# COMPACT_ATOMS: atom_id res chain seq x y z
N PRO A 1 13.75 20.25 9.13
CA PRO A 1 12.97 18.98 9.18
C PRO A 1 12.22 18.83 7.87
N PHE A 2 12.29 17.66 7.23
CA PHE A 2 11.55 17.39 5.98
C PHE A 2 10.24 16.69 6.33
N PRO A 3 9.06 17.32 6.16
CA PRO A 3 7.79 16.69 6.48
C PRO A 3 7.48 15.61 5.44
N ALA A 4 7.30 14.39 5.92
CA ALA A 4 7.04 13.22 5.10
C ALA A 4 5.92 12.38 5.73
N PHE A 5 5.04 11.84 4.88
CA PHE A 5 4.00 10.89 5.28
C PHE A 5 4.54 9.46 5.45
N SER A 6 5.63 9.14 4.75
CA SER A 6 6.32 7.86 4.83
C SER A 6 7.80 8.04 4.45
N PHE A 7 8.66 7.18 4.99
CA PHE A 7 10.07 7.16 4.64
C PHE A 7 10.63 5.74 4.72
N CYS A 8 11.70 5.48 3.99
CA CYS A 8 12.50 4.27 4.13
C CYS A 8 13.98 4.58 3.90
N ILE A 9 14.85 3.68 4.35
CA ILE A 9 16.30 3.77 4.13
C ILE A 9 16.68 2.73 3.08
N ASP A 10 17.33 3.08 1.97
CA ASP A 10 17.74 2.12 0.94
C ASP A 10 18.96 1.27 1.36
N THR A 11 19.45 0.40 0.48
CA THR A 11 20.61 -0.47 0.76
C THR A 11 21.92 0.29 0.97
N ASP A 12 22.03 1.49 0.42
CA ASP A 12 23.23 2.34 0.50
C ASP A 12 23.19 3.30 1.70
N GLY A 13 22.14 3.20 2.53
CA GLY A 13 21.94 4.08 3.68
C GLY A 13 21.35 5.46 3.33
N ASN A 14 20.86 5.64 2.12
CA ASN A 14 20.17 6.87 1.72
C ASN A 14 18.71 6.83 2.17
N TYR A 15 18.13 8.00 2.41
CA TYR A 15 16.75 8.14 2.83
C TYR A 15 15.87 8.47 1.62
N TRP A 16 14.78 7.73 1.48
CA TRP A 16 13.66 8.12 0.63
C TRP A 16 12.54 8.67 1.49
N PHE A 17 12.06 9.86 1.15
CA PHE A 17 10.92 10.49 1.79
C PHE A 17 9.79 10.70 0.80
N TYR A 18 8.58 10.42 1.24
CA TYR A 18 7.35 10.69 0.52
C TYR A 18 6.58 11.83 1.17
N SER A 19 6.37 12.93 0.43
CA SER A 19 5.67 14.14 0.91
C SER A 19 4.25 14.28 0.39
N GLY A 20 3.74 13.29 -0.36
CA GLY A 20 2.41 13.37 -1.00
C GLY A 20 2.29 14.57 -1.95
N ASN A 21 1.05 15.01 -2.17
CA ASN A 21 0.71 16.12 -3.07
C ASN A 21 0.93 17.52 -2.48
N ASN A 22 1.91 17.69 -1.58
CA ASN A 22 2.19 18.99 -0.95
C ASN A 22 3.05 19.90 -1.85
N LYS A 23 2.42 20.49 -2.87
CA LYS A 23 3.04 21.43 -3.84
C LYS A 23 3.72 22.63 -3.18
N THR A 24 3.22 23.09 -2.03
CA THR A 24 3.79 24.24 -1.31
C THR A 24 5.18 23.94 -0.76
N LEU A 25 5.45 22.67 -0.42
CA LEU A 25 6.73 22.24 0.10
C LEU A 25 7.63 21.62 -0.97
N ASN A 26 7.03 21.05 -2.02
CA ASN A 26 7.78 20.28 -2.99
C ASN A 26 7.07 20.11 -4.34
N PRO A 27 7.74 20.37 -5.48
CA PRO A 27 7.19 20.01 -6.79
C PRO A 27 7.10 18.49 -7.02
N ASP A 28 7.89 17.68 -6.31
CA ASP A 28 7.93 16.22 -6.46
C ASP A 28 7.45 15.49 -5.19
N LYS A 29 6.83 14.32 -5.36
CA LYS A 29 6.27 13.50 -4.28
C LYS A 29 7.36 12.72 -3.54
N LEU A 30 8.40 12.28 -4.24
CA LEU A 30 9.49 11.46 -3.68
C LEU A 30 10.81 12.22 -3.74
N LYS A 31 11.56 12.18 -2.64
CA LYS A 31 12.91 12.72 -2.56
C LYS A 31 13.89 11.73 -1.95
N LYS A 32 15.07 11.66 -2.54
CA LYS A 32 16.21 10.91 -2.03
C LYS A 32 17.20 11.85 -1.36
N PHE A 33 17.71 11.48 -0.20
CA PHE A 33 18.78 12.18 0.51
C PHE A 33 19.88 11.22 0.93
N ASP A 34 21.12 11.70 0.98
CA ASP A 34 22.23 10.94 1.56
C ASP A 34 22.12 10.83 3.10
N ALA A 35 23.04 10.08 3.70
CA ALA A 35 23.10 9.92 5.16
C ALA A 35 23.30 11.23 5.93
N SER A 36 23.80 12.28 5.26
CA SER A 36 23.99 13.63 5.81
C SER A 36 22.84 14.59 5.49
N MET A 37 21.70 14.08 5.00
CA MET A 37 20.52 14.85 4.59
C MET A 37 20.78 15.84 3.45
N LYS A 38 21.74 15.58 2.58
CA LYS A 38 21.88 16.31 1.31
C LYS A 38 21.00 15.68 0.23
N PRO A 39 20.27 16.48 -0.56
CA PRO A 39 19.40 15.95 -1.60
C PRO A 39 20.21 15.28 -2.72
N LEU A 40 19.76 14.12 -3.17
CA LEU A 40 20.37 13.32 -4.24
C LEU A 40 19.47 13.22 -5.48
N ASP A 41 18.16 13.04 -5.30
CA ASP A 41 17.20 12.85 -6.40
C ASP A 41 15.79 13.31 -5.99
N GLN A 42 14.94 13.63 -6.96
CA GLN A 42 13.52 13.97 -6.80
C GLN A 42 12.71 13.38 -7.95
N ARG A 43 11.57 12.76 -7.64
CA ARG A 43 10.77 11.99 -8.61
C ARG A 43 9.27 12.07 -8.31
N LEU A 44 8.49 11.73 -9.34
CA LEU A 44 7.02 11.70 -9.34
C LEU A 44 6.43 13.08 -9.03
N PRO A 45 6.09 13.88 -10.06
CA PRO A 45 5.53 15.21 -9.84
C PRO A 45 4.29 15.20 -8.93
N ALA A 46 4.23 16.15 -8.01
CA ALA A 46 3.07 16.39 -7.17
C ALA A 46 2.05 17.20 -7.99
N ASP A 47 1.33 16.57 -8.92
CA ASP A 47 0.45 17.27 -9.86
C ASP A 47 -1.00 17.40 -9.37
N GLU A 48 -1.39 16.68 -8.32
CA GLU A 48 -2.76 16.66 -7.82
C GLU A 48 -2.94 17.63 -6.64
N THR A 49 -4.19 18.00 -6.35
CA THR A 49 -4.54 18.87 -5.21
C THR A 49 -4.91 18.07 -3.96
N ILE A 50 -5.24 16.79 -4.14
CA ILE A 50 -5.74 15.92 -3.09
C ILE A 50 -4.60 15.18 -2.42
N LEU A 51 -4.60 15.13 -1.09
CA LEU A 51 -3.64 14.30 -0.38
C LEU A 51 -3.93 12.80 -0.61
N PRO A 52 -2.86 12.00 -0.78
CA PRO A 52 -2.98 10.56 -0.96
C PRO A 52 -3.72 9.89 0.21
N TRP A 53 -4.42 8.80 -0.07
CA TRP A 53 -4.97 7.94 0.99
C TRP A 53 -3.95 6.89 1.42
N GLY A 54 -3.87 6.68 2.72
CA GLY A 54 -3.00 5.69 3.35
C GLY A 54 -1.73 6.32 3.89
N PHE A 55 -1.36 5.87 5.10
CA PHE A 55 -0.04 6.06 5.66
C PHE A 55 0.74 4.75 5.40
N ASP A 56 2.08 4.81 5.33
CA ASP A 56 2.95 3.66 5.01
C ASP A 56 3.09 3.30 3.51
N ASN A 57 3.31 4.32 2.68
CA ASN A 57 3.44 4.22 1.22
C ASN A 57 4.76 3.61 0.73
N LEU A 58 5.84 3.73 1.52
CA LEU A 58 7.16 3.17 1.23
C LEU A 58 7.43 1.99 2.15
N LYS A 59 7.71 0.82 1.59
CA LYS A 59 8.09 -0.36 2.38
C LYS A 59 9.38 -0.96 1.85
N LYS A 60 10.31 -1.27 2.76
CA LYS A 60 11.58 -1.94 2.41
C LYS A 60 11.48 -3.43 2.71
N ASN A 61 11.85 -4.23 1.73
CA ASN A 61 12.08 -5.66 1.88
C ASN A 61 13.45 -6.04 1.28
N GLY A 62 14.45 -6.22 2.14
CA GLY A 62 15.81 -6.52 1.69
C GLY A 62 16.34 -5.42 0.76
N ALA A 63 16.61 -5.79 -0.50
CA ALA A 63 17.07 -4.87 -1.54
C ALA A 63 15.94 -4.13 -2.27
N ILE A 64 14.69 -4.62 -2.19
CA ILE A 64 13.56 -4.06 -2.91
C ILE A 64 12.85 -3.07 -1.99
N THR A 65 12.61 -1.86 -2.48
CA THR A 65 11.69 -0.91 -1.86
C THR A 65 10.45 -0.82 -2.73
N THR A 66 9.26 -1.00 -2.15
CA THR A 66 7.99 -0.81 -2.84
C THR A 66 7.41 0.56 -2.51
N PHE A 67 6.73 1.14 -3.50
CA PHE A 67 5.99 2.39 -3.36
C PHE A 67 4.57 2.23 -3.92
N VAL A 68 3.58 2.61 -3.11
CA VAL A 68 2.16 2.64 -3.47
C VAL A 68 1.51 3.90 -2.94
N GLU A 69 0.65 4.49 -3.76
CA GLU A 69 -0.16 5.65 -3.40
C GLU A 69 -1.63 5.26 -3.58
N GLY A 70 -2.47 5.58 -2.58
CA GLY A 70 -3.90 5.29 -2.66
C GLY A 70 -4.55 5.96 -3.87
N PHE A 71 -5.60 5.34 -4.40
CA PHE A 71 -6.31 5.73 -5.62
C PHE A 71 -5.49 5.64 -6.92
N ASN A 72 -4.25 5.12 -6.87
CA ASN A 72 -3.48 4.82 -8.07
C ASN A 72 -3.69 3.37 -8.46
N ASP A 73 -3.67 3.13 -9.77
CA ASP A 73 -3.64 1.80 -10.37
C ASP A 73 -2.21 1.25 -10.56
N THR A 74 -1.23 2.12 -10.36
CA THR A 74 0.17 1.85 -10.66
C THR A 74 0.97 1.80 -9.36
N VAL A 75 1.80 0.77 -9.24
CA VAL A 75 2.78 0.64 -8.16
C VAL A 75 4.21 0.65 -8.70
N TYR A 76 5.15 1.02 -7.84
CA TYR A 76 6.53 1.23 -8.22
C TYR A 76 7.47 0.44 -7.33
N GLN A 77 8.60 0.04 -7.90
CA GLN A 77 9.76 -0.41 -7.17
C GLN A 77 10.84 0.67 -7.21
N ILE A 78 11.61 0.75 -6.12
CA ILE A 78 12.82 1.55 -6.03
C ILE A 78 13.98 0.59 -5.78
N ASN A 79 14.77 0.35 -6.82
CA ASN A 79 15.90 -0.58 -6.80
C ASN A 79 17.16 0.17 -7.26
N ASN A 80 18.25 0.07 -6.50
CA ASN A 80 19.52 0.76 -6.80
C ASN A 80 19.38 2.27 -7.08
N GLY A 81 18.43 2.93 -6.41
CA GLY A 81 18.14 4.35 -6.59
C GLY A 81 17.30 4.70 -7.81
N GLU A 82 16.91 3.74 -8.65
CA GLU A 82 16.00 3.96 -9.77
C GLU A 82 14.57 3.60 -9.38
N ILE A 83 13.63 4.49 -9.74
CA ILE A 83 12.20 4.24 -9.59
C ILE A 83 11.66 3.70 -10.89
N ALA A 84 11.13 2.48 -10.86
CA ALA A 84 10.52 1.83 -12.01
C ALA A 84 9.07 1.47 -11.72
N LYS A 85 8.21 1.59 -12.73
CA LYS A 85 6.86 1.03 -12.68
C LYS A 85 6.99 -0.49 -12.57
N ALA A 86 6.37 -1.08 -11.54
CA ALA A 86 6.38 -2.52 -11.34
C ALA A 86 5.14 -3.18 -11.93
N TYR A 87 3.95 -2.68 -11.54
CA TYR A 87 2.68 -3.17 -12.07
C TYR A 87 1.71 -2.01 -12.33
N ALA A 88 0.80 -2.23 -13.27
CA ALA A 88 -0.39 -1.43 -13.49
C ALA A 88 -1.61 -2.36 -13.45
N ILE A 89 -2.53 -2.11 -12.52
CA ILE A 89 -3.72 -2.93 -12.27
C ILE A 89 -4.90 -2.33 -13.03
N ASP A 90 -5.52 -3.11 -13.91
CA ASP A 90 -6.74 -2.69 -14.58
C ASP A 90 -7.96 -2.99 -13.70
N PHE A 91 -8.43 -1.97 -12.98
CA PHE A 91 -9.65 -2.04 -12.16
C PHE A 91 -10.95 -1.95 -12.98
N LYS A 92 -10.89 -1.82 -14.31
CA LYS A 92 -12.07 -1.71 -15.18
C LYS A 92 -13.02 -0.59 -14.71
N ASP A 93 -14.28 -0.91 -14.56
CA ASP A 93 -15.38 -0.08 -14.08
C ASP A 93 -15.27 0.33 -12.60
N LEU A 94 -14.31 -0.23 -11.87
CA LEU A 94 -13.99 0.15 -10.48
C LEU A 94 -12.85 1.18 -10.38
N ALA A 95 -12.27 1.60 -11.50
CA ALA A 95 -11.23 2.63 -11.50
C ALA A 95 -11.80 4.01 -11.15
N LEU A 96 -11.09 4.77 -10.32
CA LEU A 96 -11.46 6.15 -10.00
C LEU A 96 -10.99 7.12 -11.10
N ASP A 97 -11.91 7.91 -11.64
CA ASP A 97 -11.56 9.07 -12.45
C ASP A 97 -11.11 10.23 -11.56
N LYS A 98 -9.79 10.39 -11.46
CA LYS A 98 -9.17 11.46 -10.68
C LYS A 98 -9.45 12.87 -11.21
N SER A 99 -9.78 13.01 -12.49
CA SER A 99 -10.15 14.33 -13.05
C SER A 99 -11.49 14.82 -12.51
N ALA A 100 -12.32 13.90 -12.00
CA ALA A 100 -13.59 14.19 -11.34
C ALA A 100 -13.46 14.43 -9.83
N PHE A 101 -12.24 14.41 -9.27
CA PHE A 101 -12.04 14.63 -7.85
C PHE A 101 -12.40 16.08 -7.46
N PRO A 102 -13.03 16.28 -6.29
CA PRO A 102 -13.36 17.62 -5.82
C PRO A 102 -12.10 18.43 -5.53
N THR A 103 -12.16 19.74 -5.73
CA THR A 103 -11.05 20.63 -5.41
C THR A 103 -10.89 20.86 -3.90
N ASP A 104 -12.00 20.84 -3.15
CA ASP A 104 -11.99 20.90 -1.70
C ASP A 104 -11.69 19.51 -1.10
N PRO A 105 -10.59 19.35 -0.33
CA PRO A 105 -10.27 18.09 0.34
C PRO A 105 -11.39 17.59 1.27
N MET A 106 -12.22 18.48 1.82
CA MET A 106 -13.34 18.11 2.70
C MET A 106 -14.44 17.35 1.95
N ASP A 107 -14.58 17.60 0.65
CA ASP A 107 -15.60 16.96 -0.20
C ASP A 107 -15.14 15.60 -0.74
N LEU A 108 -13.86 15.24 -0.59
CA LEU A 108 -13.32 13.99 -1.10
C LEU A 108 -13.98 12.76 -0.46
N ILE A 109 -14.14 12.75 0.86
CA ILE A 109 -14.72 11.59 1.55
C ILE A 109 -16.19 11.38 1.15
N PRO A 110 -17.06 12.41 1.14
CA PRO A 110 -18.40 12.30 0.56
C PRO A 110 -18.39 11.83 -0.90
N PHE A 111 -17.51 12.38 -1.75
CA PHE A 111 -17.36 11.95 -3.14
C PHE A 111 -17.03 10.46 -3.23
N LEU A 112 -15.99 9.99 -2.54
CA LEU A 112 -15.57 8.58 -2.57
C LEU A 112 -16.68 7.66 -2.09
N ARG A 113 -17.43 8.04 -1.04
CA ARG A 113 -18.58 7.27 -0.53
C ARG A 113 -19.72 7.16 -1.54
N SER A 114 -19.82 8.09 -2.48
CA SER A 114 -20.82 8.05 -3.56
C SER A 114 -20.42 7.18 -4.75
N LYS A 115 -19.17 6.69 -4.78
CA LYS A 115 -18.62 5.91 -5.90
C LYS A 115 -18.44 4.45 -5.52
N HIS A 116 -18.68 3.58 -6.50
CA HIS A 116 -18.22 2.19 -6.44
C HIS A 116 -16.82 2.15 -7.04
N TYR A 117 -15.82 1.79 -6.25
CA TYR A 117 -14.42 1.81 -6.70
C TYR A 117 -13.56 0.78 -5.98
N ALA A 118 -12.41 0.48 -6.58
CA ALA A 118 -11.34 -0.31 -5.99
C ALA A 118 -10.03 0.49 -5.96
N SER A 119 -9.19 0.22 -4.97
CA SER A 119 -7.87 0.83 -4.82
C SER A 119 -6.87 -0.13 -4.19
N ILE A 120 -5.61 0.03 -4.54
CA ILE A 120 -4.50 -0.63 -3.85
C ILE A 120 -4.31 0.06 -2.50
N LYS A 121 -4.40 -0.70 -1.41
CA LYS A 121 -4.14 -0.25 -0.04
C LYS A 121 -2.71 -0.55 0.40
N ASN A 122 -2.21 -1.74 0.06
CA ASN A 122 -0.83 -2.15 0.34
C ASN A 122 -0.23 -2.88 -0.84
N TYR A 123 1.08 -2.74 -1.01
CA TYR A 123 1.87 -3.47 -2.00
C TYR A 123 3.22 -3.86 -1.42
N LEU A 124 3.49 -5.16 -1.46
CA LEU A 124 4.71 -5.78 -0.96
C LEU A 124 5.26 -6.71 -2.04
N GLU A 125 6.58 -6.79 -2.17
CA GLU A 125 7.18 -7.64 -3.19
C GLU A 125 8.54 -8.19 -2.74
N ASN A 126 8.82 -9.40 -3.20
CA ASN A 126 10.14 -9.99 -3.22
C ASN A 126 10.47 -10.53 -4.64
N ASP A 127 11.57 -11.27 -4.78
CA ASP A 127 11.99 -11.79 -6.09
C ASP A 127 10.96 -12.76 -6.71
N LYS A 128 10.19 -13.49 -5.90
CA LYS A 128 9.28 -14.56 -6.34
C LYS A 128 7.81 -14.15 -6.38
N TYR A 129 7.36 -13.31 -5.45
CA TYR A 129 5.96 -13.00 -5.22
C TYR A 129 5.74 -11.49 -5.13
N ALA A 130 4.63 -11.03 -5.70
CA ALA A 130 4.02 -9.74 -5.41
C ALA A 130 2.73 -9.96 -4.61
N TYR A 131 2.51 -9.13 -3.59
CA TYR A 131 1.31 -9.12 -2.78
C TYR A 131 0.65 -7.75 -2.84
N PHE A 132 -0.66 -7.74 -3.08
CA PHE A 132 -1.51 -6.56 -3.06
C PHE A 132 -2.64 -6.76 -2.06
N GLN A 133 -2.86 -5.77 -1.21
CA GLN A 133 -4.12 -5.65 -0.49
C GLN A 133 -4.98 -4.65 -1.26
N ILE A 134 -6.11 -5.11 -1.78
CA ILE A 134 -7.07 -4.27 -2.51
C ILE A 134 -8.25 -3.97 -1.58
N VAL A 135 -8.71 -2.74 -1.60
CA VAL A 135 -9.97 -2.33 -0.97
C VAL A 135 -10.99 -2.01 -2.05
N GLU A 136 -12.22 -2.42 -1.85
CA GLU A 136 -13.38 -2.10 -2.67
C GLU A 136 -14.41 -1.37 -1.81
N SER A 137 -14.86 -0.22 -2.27
CA SER A 137 -15.92 0.57 -1.65
C SER A 137 -17.15 0.50 -2.52
N SER A 138 -18.32 0.26 -1.92
CA SER A 138 -19.60 0.28 -2.64
C SER A 138 -20.56 1.27 -2.00
N PRO A 139 -21.26 2.13 -2.77
CA PRO A 139 -22.20 3.10 -2.22
C PRO A 139 -23.47 2.44 -1.68
N SER A 140 -23.78 1.19 -2.07
CA SER A 140 -24.90 0.41 -1.52
C SER A 140 -24.63 -0.14 -0.12
N ASP A 141 -23.36 -0.29 0.24
CA ASP A 141 -22.92 -0.66 1.59
C ASP A 141 -21.73 0.20 2.03
N PRO A 142 -21.97 1.48 2.37
CA PRO A 142 -20.92 2.44 2.69
C PRO A 142 -20.22 2.15 4.02
N LYS A 143 -20.68 1.14 4.78
CA LYS A 143 -20.07 0.72 6.06
C LYS A 143 -19.14 -0.48 5.88
N SER A 144 -19.31 -1.26 4.81
CA SER A 144 -18.45 -2.41 4.50
C SER A 144 -17.50 -2.08 3.36
N MET A 145 -16.20 -2.03 3.66
CA MET A 145 -15.18 -2.10 2.60
C MET A 145 -14.88 -3.57 2.32
N GLY A 146 -15.03 -3.99 1.06
CA GLY A 146 -14.52 -5.28 0.61
C GLY A 146 -13.00 -5.27 0.68
N ILE A 147 -12.40 -6.31 1.25
CA ILE A 147 -10.94 -6.44 1.33
C ILE A 147 -10.53 -7.70 0.59
N TYR A 148 -9.55 -7.54 -0.30
CA TYR A 148 -9.03 -8.64 -1.09
C TYR A 148 -7.52 -8.74 -0.90
N HIS A 149 -7.06 -9.97 -0.74
CA HIS A 149 -5.65 -10.34 -0.71
C HIS A 149 -5.29 -10.97 -2.04
N TRP A 150 -4.49 -10.27 -2.82
CA TRP A 150 -4.04 -10.73 -4.12
C TRP A 150 -2.57 -11.11 -4.06
N ILE A 151 -2.26 -12.37 -4.35
CA ILE A 151 -0.89 -12.89 -4.38
C ILE A 151 -0.58 -13.30 -5.82
N PHE A 152 0.53 -12.83 -6.35
CA PHE A 152 1.02 -13.15 -7.69
C PHE A 152 2.37 -13.88 -7.61
N ASP A 153 2.43 -15.10 -8.13
CA ASP A 153 3.66 -15.84 -8.38
C ASP A 153 4.24 -15.41 -9.74
N LYS A 154 5.38 -14.72 -9.68
CA LYS A 154 6.02 -14.09 -10.84
C LYS A 154 6.58 -15.11 -11.81
N ALA A 155 7.07 -16.26 -11.31
CA ALA A 155 7.71 -17.28 -12.12
C ALA A 155 6.68 -18.17 -12.81
N ALA A 156 5.64 -18.57 -12.06
CA ALA A 156 4.57 -19.39 -12.59
C ALA A 156 3.56 -18.59 -13.42
N ASN A 157 3.59 -17.25 -13.34
CA ASN A 157 2.59 -16.34 -13.88
C ASN A 157 1.17 -16.74 -13.44
N LYS A 158 1.04 -17.07 -12.15
CA LYS A 158 -0.22 -17.48 -11.52
C LYS A 158 -0.56 -16.52 -10.41
N ASN A 159 -1.85 -16.34 -10.15
CA ASN A 159 -2.29 -15.51 -9.04
C ASN A 159 -3.45 -16.13 -8.28
N LEU A 160 -3.58 -15.72 -7.03
CA LEU A 160 -4.65 -16.10 -6.13
C LEU A 160 -5.26 -14.82 -5.54
N LEU A 161 -6.57 -14.64 -5.73
CA LEU A 161 -7.34 -13.55 -5.16
C LEU A 161 -8.27 -14.10 -4.08
N ILE A 162 -8.08 -13.67 -2.84
CA ILE A 162 -8.88 -14.10 -1.70
C ILE A 162 -9.70 -12.91 -1.20
N LYS A 163 -11.02 -13.05 -1.18
CA LYS A 163 -11.90 -12.07 -0.52
C LYS A 163 -11.94 -12.35 0.98
N GLN A 164 -11.65 -11.34 1.80
CA GLN A 164 -11.84 -11.40 3.24
C GLN A 164 -13.34 -11.41 3.56
N ASP A 165 -13.74 -12.17 4.57
CA ASP A 165 -15.10 -12.12 5.09
C ASP A 165 -15.43 -10.71 5.61
N ASN A 166 -16.56 -10.17 5.18
CA ASN A 166 -17.03 -8.84 5.56
C ASN A 166 -17.45 -8.78 7.05
N GLU A 167 -17.75 -9.92 7.67
CA GLU A 167 -18.07 -9.99 9.12
C GLU A 167 -16.82 -9.96 10.01
N MET A 168 -15.63 -10.04 9.41
CA MET A 168 -14.38 -10.09 10.16
C MET A 168 -14.08 -8.76 10.86
N ASN A 169 -13.63 -8.84 12.11
CA ASN A 169 -13.27 -7.68 12.91
C ASN A 169 -12.19 -6.82 12.20
N PRO A 170 -12.38 -5.49 12.05
CA PRO A 170 -11.39 -4.61 11.42
C PRO A 170 -9.99 -4.61 12.06
N LEU A 171 -9.87 -4.99 13.33
CA LEU A 171 -8.61 -5.06 14.07
C LEU A 171 -7.85 -6.38 13.85
N THR A 172 -8.39 -7.30 13.05
CA THR A 172 -7.71 -8.52 12.64
C THR A 172 -6.36 -8.24 11.97
N TYR A 173 -5.41 -9.15 12.13
CA TYR A 173 -4.09 -9.09 11.48
C TYR A 173 -4.19 -8.95 9.95
N LEU A 174 -5.25 -9.50 9.32
CA LEU A 174 -5.45 -9.44 7.87
C LEU A 174 -5.52 -7.98 7.36
N ASN A 175 -5.87 -7.01 8.19
CA ASN A 175 -5.91 -5.60 7.80
C ASN A 175 -4.56 -4.88 7.80
N ALA A 176 -3.50 -5.52 8.29
CA ALA A 176 -2.22 -4.88 8.58
C ALA A 176 -1.02 -5.73 8.11
N PRO A 177 -0.89 -5.95 6.77
CA PRO A 177 0.30 -6.56 6.20
C PRO A 177 1.53 -5.65 6.43
N GLN A 178 2.60 -6.24 6.95
CA GLN A 178 3.82 -5.51 7.34
C GLN A 178 4.92 -5.65 6.29
N ILE A 179 5.30 -6.89 5.96
CA ILE A 179 6.43 -7.18 5.09
C ILE A 179 6.25 -8.54 4.42
N LEU A 180 6.67 -8.63 3.15
CA LEU A 180 6.88 -9.90 2.46
C LEU A 180 8.39 -10.10 2.39
N THR A 181 8.96 -11.10 3.05
CA THR A 181 10.42 -11.27 3.16
C THR A 181 11.02 -12.03 1.99
N ALA A 182 12.36 -12.03 1.85
CA ALA A 182 13.09 -12.77 0.81
C ALA A 182 12.90 -14.30 0.88
N ASP A 183 12.61 -14.85 2.05
CA ASP A 183 12.27 -16.27 2.27
C ASP A 183 10.77 -16.58 2.08
N ASN A 184 10.03 -15.67 1.44
CA ASN A 184 8.62 -15.81 1.05
C ASN A 184 7.63 -15.85 2.21
N GLN A 185 8.00 -15.28 3.37
CA GLN A 185 7.08 -15.11 4.49
C GLN A 185 6.37 -13.75 4.37
N LEU A 186 5.04 -13.79 4.31
CA LEU A 186 4.21 -12.60 4.42
C LEU A 186 3.79 -12.43 5.88
N TYR A 187 4.27 -11.36 6.51
CA TYR A 187 3.97 -11.04 7.90
C TYR A 187 2.86 -10.02 8.02
N PHE A 188 2.00 -10.25 9.01
CA PHE A 188 0.93 -9.37 9.44
C PHE A 188 1.07 -9.07 10.93
N LEU A 189 0.60 -7.90 11.35
CA LEU A 189 0.53 -7.51 12.76
C LEU A 189 -0.90 -7.15 13.12
N GLY A 190 -1.52 -7.90 14.03
CA GLY A 190 -2.85 -7.58 14.53
C GLY A 190 -3.44 -8.71 15.33
N TYR A 191 -4.74 -8.63 15.59
CA TYR A 191 -5.40 -9.60 16.45
C TYR A 191 -5.87 -10.83 15.68
N LEU A 192 -5.93 -11.97 16.36
CA LEU A 192 -6.52 -13.18 15.78
C LEU A 192 -8.05 -13.02 15.71
N PRO A 193 -8.74 -13.60 14.71
CA PRO A 193 -10.18 -13.41 14.53
C PRO A 193 -11.04 -13.69 15.79
N ASP A 194 -10.64 -14.68 16.59
CA ASP A 194 -11.38 -15.11 17.79
C ASP A 194 -10.80 -14.55 19.10
N SER A 195 -9.87 -13.60 19.03
CA SER A 195 -9.31 -13.01 20.25
C SER A 195 -10.35 -12.17 20.97
N ASP A 196 -10.50 -12.35 22.29
CA ASP A 196 -11.28 -11.44 23.12
C ASP A 196 -10.56 -10.09 23.21
N LEU A 197 -10.98 -9.15 22.36
CA LEU A 197 -10.46 -7.79 22.31
C LEU A 197 -10.88 -6.94 23.52
N ALA A 198 -11.85 -7.41 24.31
CA ALA A 198 -12.28 -6.73 25.53
C ALA A 198 -11.40 -7.08 26.75
N ALA A 199 -10.55 -8.11 26.65
CA ALA A 199 -9.54 -8.39 27.65
C ALA A 199 -8.40 -7.37 27.54
N GLN A 200 -8.27 -6.51 28.55
CA GLN A 200 -7.41 -5.30 28.57
C GLN A 200 -5.90 -5.52 28.34
N ASP A 201 -5.41 -6.76 28.22
CA ASP A 201 -3.97 -7.09 28.21
C ASP A 201 -3.48 -7.89 26.98
N ASN A 202 -4.29 -8.07 25.94
CA ASN A 202 -3.85 -8.80 24.75
C ASN A 202 -3.04 -7.88 23.82
N ASN A 203 -1.77 -8.24 23.59
CA ASN A 203 -0.95 -7.62 22.53
C ASN A 203 -1.35 -8.16 21.14
N PRO A 204 -1.15 -7.39 20.07
CA PRO A 204 -1.31 -7.91 18.71
C PRO A 204 -0.33 -9.07 18.46
N SER A 205 -0.79 -10.04 17.68
CA SER A 205 0.02 -11.17 17.23
C SER A 205 0.77 -10.82 15.95
N ILE A 206 1.96 -11.41 15.81
CA ILE A 206 2.66 -11.47 14.53
C ILE A 206 2.25 -12.77 13.87
N VAL A 207 1.61 -12.67 12.71
CA VAL A 207 1.17 -13.83 11.92
C VAL A 207 2.00 -13.91 10.65
N SER A 208 2.62 -15.05 10.40
CA SER A 208 3.42 -15.32 9.20
C SER A 208 2.71 -16.31 8.29
N ILE A 209 2.64 -16.01 7.00
CA ILE A 209 2.15 -16.91 5.96
C ILE A 209 3.29 -17.23 4.99
N ASP A 210 3.60 -18.52 4.87
CA ASP A 210 4.59 -19.01 3.92
C ASP A 210 3.97 -19.13 2.52
N LEU A 211 4.27 -18.17 1.64
CA LEU A 211 3.70 -18.12 0.29
C LEU A 211 4.14 -19.30 -0.57
N SER A 212 5.26 -19.96 -0.25
CA SER A 212 5.73 -21.14 -1.00
C SER A 212 4.84 -22.37 -0.80
N LYS A 213 3.96 -22.35 0.21
CA LYS A 213 3.01 -23.43 0.52
C LYS A 213 1.59 -23.16 0.03
N ILE A 214 1.35 -22.00 -0.60
CA ILE A 214 0.04 -21.64 -1.12
C ILE A 214 -0.21 -22.39 -2.43
N ASN A 215 -1.41 -22.95 -2.55
CA ASN A 215 -1.88 -23.54 -3.79
C ASN A 215 -2.53 -22.45 -4.67
N PHE A 216 -1.98 -22.24 -5.86
CA PHE A 216 -2.47 -21.29 -6.85
C PHE A 216 -3.36 -21.95 -7.93
N ASN A 217 -3.78 -23.20 -7.72
CA ASN A 217 -4.66 -23.94 -8.62
C ASN A 217 -6.12 -23.84 -8.19
#